data_AF-A0A0A7T065-F1
#
_entry.id   AF-A0A0A7T065-F1
#
_cell.length_a   1.000
_cell.length_b   1.000
_cell.length_c   1.000
_cell.angle_alpha   90.00
_cell.angle_beta   90.00
_cell.angle_gamma   90.00
#
_symmetry.space_group_name_H-M   'P 1'
#
loop_
_entity.id
_entity.type
_entity.pdbx_description
1 polymer ?
#
loop_
_entity_poly.entity_id
_entity_poly.type
_entity_poly.pdbx_seq_one_letter_code
_entity_poly.pdbx_strand_id
1 'polypeptide(L)' 'MEKKSLKEFLPIGSVVLVAGGKEKLMIIGQKQMKVDTKCEFDYAAIVAPEGYQNSDSIRYFNREEVVYIFQMGFYDN' A
#
# COMPACT_ATOMS: atom_id res chain seq x y z
N MET A 1 20.38 0.44 6.74
CA MET A 1 18.93 0.19 6.58
C MET A 1 18.77 -1.28 6.21
N GLU A 2 18.12 -2.06 7.05
CA GLU A 2 17.88 -3.48 6.77
C GLU A 2 16.95 -3.63 5.57
N LYS A 3 17.34 -4.49 4.63
CA LYS A 3 16.63 -4.69 3.38
C LYS A 3 15.49 -5.68 3.65
N LYS A 4 14.28 -5.19 3.96
CA LYS A 4 13.09 -6.04 4.13
C LYS A 4 12.91 -6.96 2.91
N SER A 5 12.71 -8.26 3.11
CA SER A 5 12.48 -9.19 2.01
C SER A 5 11.06 -9.01 1.42
N LEU A 6 10.84 -9.36 0.15
CA LEU A 6 9.49 -9.24 -0.47
C LEU A 6 8.42 -10.07 0.27
N LYS A 7 8.84 -11.12 0.97
CA LYS A 7 7.97 -11.95 1.84
C LYS A 7 7.41 -11.18 3.04
N GLU A 8 7.98 -10.02 3.38
CA GLU A 8 7.54 -9.16 4.47
C GLU A 8 6.58 -8.06 4.03
N PHE A 9 6.13 -8.06 2.78
CA PHE A 9 5.11 -7.12 2.28
C PHE A 9 3.77 -7.83 2.12
N LEU A 10 2.68 -7.08 2.29
CA LEU A 10 1.36 -7.56 1.90
C LEU A 10 1.31 -7.68 0.37
N PRO A 11 0.73 -8.77 -0.17
CA PRO A 11 0.70 -8.97 -1.62
C PRO A 11 -0.03 -7.85 -2.35
N ILE A 12 0.35 -7.58 -3.59
CA ILE A 12 -0.34 -6.60 -4.45
C ILE A 12 -1.81 -7.02 -4.61
N GLY A 13 -2.72 -6.05 -4.58
CA GLY A 13 -4.17 -6.28 -4.57
C GLY A 13 -4.75 -6.51 -3.19
N SER A 14 -3.93 -6.54 -2.12
CA SER A 14 -4.47 -6.60 -0.76
C SER A 14 -5.25 -5.34 -0.44
N VAL A 15 -6.43 -5.49 0.16
CA VAL A 15 -7.30 -4.39 0.56
C VAL A 15 -7.23 -4.20 2.06
N VAL A 16 -6.85 -3.01 2.50
CA VAL A 16 -6.51 -2.70 3.90
C VAL A 16 -7.20 -1.44 4.41
N LEU A 17 -7.25 -1.31 5.73
CA LEU A 17 -7.51 -0.05 6.44
C LEU A 17 -6.21 0.44 7.08
N VAL A 18 -5.94 1.73 6.93
CA VAL A 18 -4.78 2.40 7.53
C VAL A 18 -5.24 3.26 8.71
N ALA A 19 -4.43 3.34 9.76
CA ALA A 19 -4.71 4.12 10.97
C ALA A 19 -5.10 5.58 10.63
N GLY A 20 -6.18 6.08 11.23
CA GLY A 20 -6.70 7.43 10.96
C GLY A 20 -7.46 7.57 9.63
N GLY A 21 -7.39 6.58 8.75
CA GLY A 21 -8.17 6.52 7.52
C GLY A 21 -9.59 5.99 7.73
N LYS A 22 -10.48 6.28 6.77
CA LYS A 22 -11.85 5.74 6.70
C LYS A 22 -12.11 4.93 5.44
N GLU A 23 -11.22 5.04 4.46
CA GLU A 23 -11.33 4.46 3.14
C GLU A 23 -10.64 3.09 3.09
N LYS A 24 -11.17 2.17 2.29
CA LYS A 24 -10.48 0.91 1.97
C LYS A 24 -9.43 1.19 0.90
N LEU A 25 -8.19 0.82 1.17
CA LEU A 25 -7.08 1.05 0.24
C LEU A 25 -6.61 -0.28 -0.33
N MET A 26 -6.52 -0.37 -1.66
CA MET A 26 -5.92 -1.51 -2.36
C MET A 26 -4.47 -1.21 -2.72
N ILE A 27 -3.56 -2.05 -2.24
CA ILE A 27 -2.12 -1.93 -2.51
C ILE A 27 -1.85 -2.21 -3.99
N ILE A 28 -1.20 -1.27 -4.67
CA ILE A 28 -0.82 -1.36 -6.09
C ILE A 28 0.69 -1.33 -6.32
N GLY A 29 1.48 -1.01 -5.30
CA GLY A 29 2.93 -1.05 -5.37
C GLY A 29 3.56 -1.26 -3.99
N GLN A 30 4.72 -1.91 -3.97
CA GLN A 30 5.55 -2.13 -2.78
C GLN A 30 6.88 -1.36 -2.93
N LYS A 31 7.51 -0.95 -1.81
CA LYS A 31 8.77 -0.19 -1.76
C LYS A 31 8.79 1.00 -2.71
N GLN A 32 7.82 1.87 -2.55
CA GLN A 32 7.58 2.97 -3.47
C GLN A 32 8.31 4.23 -2.98
N MET A 33 8.94 4.94 -3.91
CA MET A 33 9.57 6.22 -3.62
C MET A 33 8.68 7.33 -4.18
N LYS A 34 8.23 8.23 -3.31
CA LYS A 34 7.48 9.42 -3.76
C LYS A 34 8.45 10.39 -4.42
N VAL A 35 8.27 10.62 -5.72
CA VAL A 35 9.20 11.37 -6.60
C VAL A 35 9.58 12.73 -6.02
N ASP A 36 8.59 13.50 -5.55
CA ASP A 36 8.80 14.88 -5.12
C ASP A 36 9.61 14.98 -3.81
N THR A 37 9.36 14.04 -2.90
CA THR A 37 9.93 14.07 -1.54
C THR A 37 11.16 13.18 -1.39
N LYS A 38 11.38 12.25 -2.32
CA LYS A 38 12.34 11.14 -2.21
C LYS A 38 12.17 10.27 -0.95
N CYS A 39 11.02 10.34 -0.30
CA CYS A 39 10.68 9.46 0.81
C CYS A 39 10.27 8.09 0.27
N GLU A 40 10.81 7.04 0.88
CA GLU A 40 10.45 5.65 0.63
C GLU A 40 9.33 5.24 1.57
N PHE A 41 8.35 4.51 1.03
CA PHE A 41 7.21 3.95 1.76
C PHE A 41 7.09 2.47 1.43
N ASP A 42 6.59 1.69 2.39
CA ASP A 42 6.35 0.26 2.13
C ASP A 42 5.33 0.05 1.00
N TYR A 43 4.31 0.91 0.89
CA TYR A 43 3.22 0.76 -0.08
C TYR A 43 2.82 2.04 -0.80
N ALA A 44 2.33 1.87 -2.04
CA ALA A 44 1.41 2.78 -2.71
C ALA A 44 0.06 2.08 -2.92
N ALA A 45 -1.03 2.82 -2.73
CA ALA A 45 -2.39 2.31 -2.83
C ALA A 45 -3.35 3.32 -3.43
N ILE A 46 -4.51 2.81 -3.82
CA ILE A 46 -5.66 3.54 -4.35
C ILE A 46 -6.91 3.17 -3.57
N VAL A 47 -7.93 4.02 -3.59
CA VAL A 47 -9.21 3.74 -2.95
C VAL A 47 -9.91 2.60 -3.69
N ALA A 48 -10.45 1.63 -2.95
CA ALA A 48 -11.22 0.52 -3.48
C ALA A 48 -12.70 0.65 -3.12
N PRO A 49 -13.63 0.42 -4.08
CA PRO A 49 -13.42 -0.12 -5.43
C PRO A 49 -13.18 0.92 -6.54
N GLU A 50 -13.05 2.20 -6.20
CA GLU A 50 -13.01 3.33 -7.15
C GLU A 50 -11.84 3.25 -8.13
N GLY A 51 -10.71 2.70 -7.69
CA GLY A 51 -9.54 2.49 -8.53
C GLY A 51 -8.68 3.74 -8.71
N TYR A 52 -7.78 3.70 -9.69
CA TYR A 52 -6.85 4.79 -9.97
C TYR A 52 -7.54 5.92 -10.72
N GLN A 53 -7.40 7.15 -10.20
CA GLN A 53 -7.99 8.35 -10.81
C GLN A 53 -6.91 9.21 -11.47
N ASN A 54 -5.84 9.50 -10.73
CA ASN A 54 -4.68 10.29 -11.18
C ASN A 54 -3.50 10.10 -10.20
N SER A 55 -2.35 10.71 -10.49
CA SER A 55 -1.16 10.62 -9.65
C SER A 55 -1.39 11.07 -8.21
N ASP A 56 -2.22 12.10 -8.02
CA ASP A 56 -2.47 12.71 -6.72
C ASP A 56 -3.39 11.85 -5.84
N SER A 57 -4.12 10.92 -6.46
CA SER A 57 -4.97 9.94 -5.76
C SER A 57 -4.19 8.83 -5.08
N ILE A 58 -2.89 8.69 -5.36
CA ILE A 58 -2.05 7.64 -4.76
C ILE A 58 -1.80 7.96 -3.29
N ARG A 59 -2.12 6.98 -2.43
CA ARG A 59 -1.84 7.03 -0.99
C ARG A 59 -0.59 6.20 -0.70
N TYR A 60 0.36 6.82 -0.02
CA TYR A 60 1.60 6.17 0.44
C TYR A 60 1.53 5.94 1.94
N PHE A 61 1.94 4.76 2.40
CA PHE A 61 1.97 4.40 3.83
C PHE A 61 2.91 3.23 4.09
N ASN A 62 3.26 3.03 5.36
CA ASN A 62 4.10 1.95 5.85
C ASN A 62 3.30 0.78 6.43
N ARG A 63 3.91 -0.40 6.51
CA ARG A 63 3.22 -1.61 7.00
C ARG A 63 2.72 -1.48 8.44
N GLU A 64 3.44 -0.75 9.28
CA GLU A 64 3.02 -0.48 10.66
C GLU A 64 1.71 0.32 10.78
N GLU A 65 1.32 1.05 9.74
CA GLU A 65 0.10 1.86 9.74
C GLU A 65 -1.15 1.05 9.38
N VAL A 66 -0.98 -0.20 8.90
CA VAL A 66 -2.10 -1.08 8.56
C VAL A 66 -2.76 -1.62 9.83
N VAL A 67 -4.04 -1.31 10.02
CA VAL A 67 -4.81 -1.73 11.21
C VAL A 67 -5.79 -2.85 10.92
N TYR A 68 -6.15 -3.07 9.65
CA TYR A 68 -7.04 -4.15 9.25
C TYR A 68 -6.79 -4.59 7.81
N ILE A 69 -6.92 -5.90 7.54
CA ILE A 69 -6.85 -6.48 6.19
C ILE A 69 -8.21 -7.05 5.85
N PHE A 70 -8.89 -6.46 4.86
CA PHE A 70 -10.19 -6.94 4.38
C PHE A 70 -10.05 -8.11 3.42
N GLN A 71 -9.01 -8.09 2.58
CA GLN A 71 -8.78 -9.08 1.54
C GLN A 71 -7.28 -9.21 1.33
N MET A 72 -6.79 -10.45 1.29
CA MET A 72 -5.44 -10.74 0.83
C MET A 72 -5.39 -10.66 -0.69
N GLY A 73 -4.35 -10.00 -1.19
CA GLY A 73 -4.08 -9.84 -2.62
C GLY A 73 -3.56 -11.12 -3.26
N PHE A 74 -3.11 -10.98 -4.52
CA PHE A 74 -2.56 -12.10 -5.27
C PHE A 74 -1.22 -12.53 -4.68
N TYR A 75 -1.13 -13.80 -4.30
CA TYR A 75 0.07 -14.42 -3.77
C TYR A 75 0.38 -15.67 -4.59
N ASP A 76 1.52 -15.66 -5.27
CA ASP A 76 2.06 -16.82 -5.99
C ASP A 76 3.11 -17.50 -5.11
N ASN A 77 2.99 -18.82 -4.96
CA ASN A 77 3.76 -19.64 -4.01
C ASN A 77 5.09 -20.11 -4.58
#